data_AF-A0A934V798-F1
#
_entry.id   AF-A0A934V798-F1
#
_cell.length_a   1.000
_cell.length_b   1.000
_cell.length_c   1.000
_cell.angle_alpha   90.00
_cell.angle_beta   90.00
_cell.angle_gamma   90.00
#
_symmetry.space_group_name_H-M   'P 1'
#
loop_
_entity.id
_entity.type
_entity.pdbx_description
1 polymer ?
#
loop_
_entity_poly.entity_id
_entity_poly.type
_entity_poly.pdbx_seq_one_letter_code
_entity_poly.pdbx_strand_id
1 'polypeptide(L)'
;MSTSGKTTITRIGAIGSAAAVLFGLLSAPGAQAAEDAHGIDVSNHNGTVDFEAVKADGQEFAFVLATDGTSFTSPEFDTQYEGAADAGLIRSAYHFARPGSGAAADQATRFLDTVSFSADGNTLPPVLDMEANPDGATCYGLSASEMTDWITAFLAEVKETTERDGIIYTSPGFWKECTGDSDAFADNPLWIADWGVDKPSTIGGWDAHTFWQYSDSGSVDGVTGDVDVNRFNGTVDELKALAAGSARGAAGAAAPASAETSAAITRDEVIERAKTWSDDPVPYSMENYQDGYRTDCSGYVSLAWKLDSSLSTVTLPDVSHPIKKSELKKGDIIGNLGPGTGGAAGHVVIFEKWANDDKTEYWAYEQTPPETVHRKLAYPYPGKDNFEPHRFDDIQD
;
A
#
# COMPACT_ATOMS: atom_id res chain seq x y z
N MET A 1 8.42 -39.92 81.72
CA MET A 1 7.84 -40.20 80.38
C MET A 1 8.91 -39.79 79.38
N SER A 2 9.67 -40.72 78.79
CA SER A 2 9.34 -41.51 77.57
C SER A 2 9.11 -40.59 76.37
N THR A 3 9.80 -40.65 75.23
CA THR A 3 10.83 -41.57 74.67
C THR A 3 11.43 -40.85 73.44
N SER A 4 12.71 -40.44 73.35
CA SER A 4 13.94 -41.18 72.98
C SER A 4 13.98 -41.83 71.56
N GLY A 5 14.93 -41.37 70.72
CA GLY A 5 15.33 -41.98 69.42
C GLY A 5 16.02 -40.98 68.46
N LYS A 6 17.35 -40.73 68.52
CA LYS A 6 18.46 -41.40 67.74
C LYS A 6 18.45 -41.01 66.23
N THR A 7 19.53 -40.63 65.53
CA THR A 7 21.00 -40.93 65.58
C THR A 7 21.77 -39.81 64.84
N THR A 8 22.78 -39.10 65.38
CA THR A 8 24.26 -39.33 65.41
C THR A 8 25.01 -39.34 64.05
N ILE A 9 26.24 -38.76 64.05
CA ILE A 9 27.40 -38.86 63.09
C ILE A 9 27.52 -37.73 62.02
N THR A 10 28.68 -37.14 61.63
CA THR A 10 30.04 -36.93 62.23
C THR A 10 30.93 -35.93 61.38
N ARG A 11 31.55 -34.91 62.01
CA ARG A 11 32.81 -34.15 61.67
C ARG A 11 33.00 -33.29 60.38
N ILE A 12 33.44 -32.03 60.64
CA ILE A 12 34.66 -31.31 60.17
C ILE A 12 34.97 -31.25 58.66
N GLY A 13 35.10 -30.03 58.10
CA GLY A 13 35.75 -29.79 56.80
C GLY A 13 36.00 -28.31 56.45
N ALA A 14 37.22 -27.84 56.75
CA ALA A 14 37.97 -26.68 56.22
C ALA A 14 37.29 -25.46 55.53
N ILE A 15 37.74 -24.28 55.96
CA ILE A 15 37.61 -23.00 55.23
C ILE A 15 38.54 -23.01 54.00
N GLY A 16 38.02 -22.61 52.83
CA GLY A 16 38.80 -22.33 51.62
C GLY A 16 38.25 -21.11 50.91
N SER A 17 39.06 -20.05 50.77
CA SER A 17 38.64 -18.81 50.10
C SER A 17 38.71 -18.94 48.58
N ALA A 18 37.66 -18.51 47.88
CA ALA A 18 37.67 -18.26 46.45
C ALA A 18 37.00 -16.91 46.19
N ALA A 19 37.63 -16.06 45.36
CA ALA A 19 37.13 -14.72 45.07
C ALA A 19 35.87 -14.79 44.19
N ALA A 20 34.80 -14.13 44.61
CA ALA A 20 33.61 -13.97 43.79
C ALA A 20 33.86 -12.91 42.71
N VAL A 21 33.97 -13.33 41.45
CA VAL A 21 33.94 -12.42 40.30
C VAL A 21 32.49 -11.98 40.11
N LEU A 22 32.22 -10.70 40.40
CA LEU A 22 30.89 -10.12 40.27
C LEU A 22 30.59 -9.83 38.79
N PHE A 23 29.97 -10.78 38.09
CA PHE A 23 29.38 -10.49 36.78
C PHE A 23 28.15 -9.59 36.97
N GLY A 24 28.34 -8.30 36.68
CA GLY A 24 27.22 -7.37 36.54
C GLY A 24 26.41 -7.74 35.32
N LEU A 25 25.22 -8.32 35.53
CA LEU A 25 24.19 -8.40 34.51
C LEU A 25 23.73 -6.96 34.22
N LEU A 26 24.23 -6.36 33.15
CA LEU A 26 23.49 -5.28 32.50
C LEU A 26 22.22 -5.91 31.92
N SER A 27 21.10 -5.68 32.61
CA SER A 27 19.79 -5.85 31.99
C SER A 27 19.76 -4.96 30.76
N ALA A 28 19.60 -5.57 29.58
CA ALA A 28 19.19 -4.82 28.41
C ALA A 28 17.87 -4.09 28.75
N PRO A 29 17.64 -2.87 28.25
CA PRO A 29 16.32 -2.27 28.34
C PRO A 29 15.33 -3.25 27.72
N GLY A 30 14.30 -3.62 28.47
CA GLY A 30 13.25 -4.50 27.95
C GLY A 30 12.62 -3.82 26.74
N ALA A 31 12.30 -4.61 25.70
CA ALA A 31 11.48 -4.10 24.61
C ALA A 31 10.18 -3.56 25.22
N GLN A 32 9.96 -2.25 25.07
CA GLN A 32 8.64 -1.67 25.22
C GLN A 32 7.70 -2.49 24.31
N ALA A 33 6.54 -2.90 24.81
CA ALA A 33 5.52 -3.38 23.90
C ALA A 33 5.24 -2.24 22.93
N ALA A 34 5.37 -2.50 21.62
CA ALA A 34 5.02 -1.50 20.63
C ALA A 34 3.51 -1.26 20.74
N GLU A 35 3.12 0.01 20.85
CA GLU A 35 1.72 0.38 20.98
C GLU A 35 1.02 0.24 19.62
N ASP A 36 -0.22 -0.25 19.63
CA ASP A 36 -1.05 -0.35 18.42
C ASP A 36 -1.16 1.04 17.79
N ALA A 37 -0.97 1.16 16.47
CA ALA A 37 -1.20 2.44 15.82
C ALA A 37 -2.69 2.82 15.90
N HIS A 38 -2.99 4.00 16.41
CA HIS A 38 -4.35 4.53 16.55
C HIS A 38 -4.74 5.37 15.34
N GLY A 39 -6.04 5.49 15.07
CA GLY A 39 -6.56 6.35 14.02
C GLY A 39 -8.04 6.65 14.16
N ILE A 40 -8.55 7.51 13.29
CA ILE A 40 -9.97 7.86 13.18
C ILE A 40 -10.52 7.50 11.81
N ASP A 41 -11.84 7.47 11.68
CA ASP A 41 -12.50 7.60 10.40
C ASP A 41 -13.51 8.75 10.41
N VAL A 42 -13.61 9.46 9.29
CA VAL A 42 -14.36 10.71 9.17
C VAL A 42 -15.08 10.84 7.83
N SER A 43 -16.16 11.61 7.87
CA SER A 43 -16.99 11.95 6.71
C SER A 43 -17.46 13.41 6.78
N ASN A 44 -18.32 13.80 5.85
CA ASN A 44 -19.04 15.07 5.91
C ASN A 44 -19.92 15.24 7.18
N HIS A 45 -20.13 14.20 7.99
CA HIS A 45 -20.86 14.32 9.26
C HIS A 45 -20.02 14.98 10.36
N ASN A 46 -18.69 14.81 10.34
CA ASN A 46 -17.77 15.42 11.31
C ASN A 46 -17.45 16.89 10.96
N GLY A 47 -17.71 17.31 9.71
CA GLY A 47 -17.47 18.66 9.23
C GLY A 47 -15.99 19.02 9.18
N THR A 48 -15.63 20.23 9.61
CA THR A 48 -14.24 20.68 9.69
C THR A 48 -13.50 19.97 10.82
N VAL A 49 -12.38 19.32 10.48
CA VAL A 49 -11.49 18.61 11.41
C VAL A 49 -10.13 19.32 11.47
N ASP A 50 -9.59 19.52 12.66
CA ASP A 50 -8.24 20.04 12.88
C ASP A 50 -7.25 18.86 12.98
N PHE A 51 -6.68 18.47 11.84
CA PHE A 51 -5.82 17.28 11.77
C PHE A 51 -4.47 17.44 12.48
N GLU A 52 -4.00 18.66 12.71
CA GLU A 52 -2.81 18.92 13.54
C GLU A 52 -3.09 18.58 15.01
N ALA A 53 -4.29 18.93 15.51
CA ALA A 53 -4.74 18.50 16.82
C ALA A 53 -4.95 16.97 16.89
N VAL A 54 -5.54 16.35 15.86
CA VAL A 54 -5.71 14.89 15.75
C VAL A 54 -4.36 14.17 15.80
N LYS A 55 -3.34 14.68 15.08
CA LYS A 55 -1.97 14.16 15.12
C LYS A 55 -1.33 14.34 16.50
N ALA A 56 -1.54 15.50 17.13
CA ALA A 56 -1.02 15.81 18.46
C ALA A 56 -1.65 14.94 19.58
N ASP A 57 -2.88 14.45 19.37
CA ASP A 57 -3.59 13.50 20.23
C ASP A 57 -3.16 12.03 20.01
N GLY A 58 -2.10 11.81 19.23
CA GLY A 58 -1.49 10.49 19.04
C GLY A 58 -2.15 9.61 17.99
N GLN A 59 -3.02 10.17 17.13
CA GLN A 59 -3.51 9.43 15.97
C GLN A 59 -2.41 9.34 14.90
N GLU A 60 -2.33 8.19 14.24
CA GLU A 60 -1.32 7.88 13.22
C GLU A 60 -1.93 7.70 11.84
N PHE A 61 -3.24 7.39 11.76
CA PHE A 61 -3.97 7.35 10.49
C PHE A 61 -5.39 7.93 10.52
N ALA A 62 -5.92 8.22 9.34
CA ALA A 62 -7.32 8.59 9.10
C ALA A 62 -7.91 7.86 7.87
N PHE A 63 -9.14 7.35 7.98
CA PHE A 63 -9.96 6.99 6.82
C PHE A 63 -10.96 8.11 6.51
N VAL A 64 -11.13 8.48 5.25
CA VAL A 64 -11.98 9.63 4.83
C VAL A 64 -13.01 9.20 3.79
N LEU A 65 -14.29 9.52 4.00
CA LEU A 65 -15.34 9.20 3.03
C LEU A 65 -15.10 9.96 1.72
N ALA A 66 -14.86 9.24 0.62
CA ALA A 66 -14.80 9.85 -0.71
C ALA A 66 -16.16 9.84 -1.40
N THR A 67 -16.80 8.67 -1.48
CA THR A 67 -18.01 8.49 -2.30
C THR A 67 -19.02 7.55 -1.64
N ASP A 68 -20.31 7.81 -1.86
CA ASP A 68 -21.43 6.90 -1.54
C ASP A 68 -22.15 6.55 -2.85
N GLY A 69 -22.16 5.25 -3.15
CA GLY A 69 -22.79 4.66 -4.31
C GLY A 69 -22.41 5.35 -5.63
N THR A 70 -23.41 5.51 -6.50
CA THR A 70 -23.20 5.99 -7.88
C THR A 70 -23.19 7.50 -8.05
N SER A 71 -23.44 8.32 -7.01
CA SER A 71 -23.68 9.77 -7.23
C SER A 71 -23.24 10.73 -6.14
N PHE A 72 -22.98 10.29 -4.90
CA PHE A 72 -22.54 11.19 -3.84
C PHE A 72 -21.01 11.19 -3.76
N THR A 73 -20.39 12.38 -3.78
CA THR A 73 -19.01 12.60 -3.32
C THR A 73 -19.13 13.43 -2.04
N SER A 74 -18.38 13.07 -1.00
CA SER A 74 -18.35 13.85 0.24
C SER A 74 -17.85 15.28 -0.06
N PRO A 75 -18.62 16.33 0.27
CA PRO A 75 -18.20 17.72 0.03
C PRO A 75 -16.99 18.13 0.88
N GLU A 76 -16.66 17.37 1.93
CA GLU A 76 -15.50 17.61 2.79
C GLU A 76 -14.27 16.78 2.36
N PHE A 77 -14.39 15.88 1.36
CA PHE A 77 -13.34 14.90 1.03
C PHE A 77 -11.97 15.53 0.80
N ASP A 78 -11.84 16.45 -0.16
CA ASP A 78 -10.55 17.07 -0.49
C ASP A 78 -9.92 17.77 0.74
N THR A 79 -10.74 18.47 1.54
CA THR A 79 -10.30 19.18 2.74
C THR A 79 -9.85 18.21 3.83
N GLN A 80 -10.58 17.12 4.04
CA GLN A 80 -10.27 16.13 5.08
C GLN A 80 -9.09 15.23 4.68
N TYR A 81 -9.03 14.83 3.42
CA TYR A 81 -8.00 13.95 2.89
C TYR A 81 -6.64 14.66 2.80
N GLU A 82 -6.59 15.89 2.28
CA GLU A 82 -5.33 16.64 2.23
C GLU A 82 -4.98 17.24 3.60
N GLY A 83 -5.96 17.62 4.43
CA GLY A 83 -5.71 18.03 5.81
C GLY A 83 -5.04 16.94 6.66
N ALA A 84 -5.46 15.68 6.49
CA ALA A 84 -4.79 14.54 7.10
C ALA A 84 -3.35 14.35 6.57
N ALA A 85 -3.14 14.56 5.26
CA ALA A 85 -1.82 14.48 4.63
C ALA A 85 -0.84 15.53 5.17
N ASP A 86 -1.27 16.80 5.22
CA ASP A 86 -0.48 17.94 5.67
C ASP A 86 -0.04 17.78 7.14
N ALA A 87 -0.92 17.23 7.99
CA ALA A 87 -0.63 16.92 9.40
C ALA A 87 0.26 15.66 9.58
N GLY A 88 0.64 14.96 8.50
CA GLY A 88 1.47 13.76 8.56
C GLY A 88 0.76 12.51 9.11
N LEU A 89 -0.54 12.39 8.87
CA LEU A 89 -1.27 11.14 9.08
C LEU A 89 -1.16 10.26 7.83
N ILE A 90 -1.03 8.95 8.05
CA ILE A 90 -1.24 7.96 7.01
C ILE A 90 -2.74 7.94 6.71
N ARG A 91 -3.16 7.82 5.45
CA ARG A 91 -4.59 7.94 5.11
C ARG A 91 -5.06 6.95 4.06
N SER A 92 -6.33 6.61 4.09
CA SER A 92 -7.03 6.12 2.90
C SER A 92 -8.36 6.84 2.72
N ALA A 93 -8.92 6.69 1.53
CA ALA A 93 -10.31 7.00 1.30
C ALA A 93 -11.16 5.72 1.42
N TYR A 94 -12.44 5.90 1.74
CA TYR A 94 -13.43 4.82 1.68
C TYR A 94 -14.64 5.14 0.79
N HIS A 95 -15.21 4.07 0.25
CA HIS A 95 -16.42 4.09 -0.57
C HIS A 95 -17.55 3.35 0.13
N PHE A 96 -18.62 4.07 0.50
CA PHE A 96 -19.85 3.47 1.00
C PHE A 96 -20.59 2.78 -0.15
N ALA A 97 -20.63 1.45 -0.12
CA ALA A 97 -21.18 0.67 -1.21
C ALA A 97 -22.71 0.74 -1.27
N ARG A 98 -23.25 0.79 -2.50
CA ARG A 98 -24.69 0.64 -2.74
C ARG A 98 -24.96 -0.48 -3.77
N PRO A 99 -24.81 -1.77 -3.40
CA PRO A 99 -24.96 -2.89 -4.35
C PRO A 99 -26.31 -2.97 -5.06
N GLY A 100 -27.38 -2.50 -4.42
CA GLY A 100 -28.72 -2.39 -5.02
C GLY A 100 -28.91 -1.19 -5.97
N SER A 101 -27.86 -0.42 -6.28
CA SER A 101 -27.96 0.84 -7.04
C SER A 101 -26.71 1.17 -7.88
N GLY A 102 -26.25 0.19 -8.67
CA GLY A 102 -25.19 0.34 -9.67
C GLY A 102 -24.42 -0.96 -9.87
N ALA A 103 -23.65 -1.07 -10.97
CA ALA A 103 -22.68 -2.15 -11.07
C ALA A 103 -21.50 -1.89 -10.11
N ALA A 104 -20.88 -2.97 -9.64
CA ALA A 104 -19.72 -2.90 -8.75
C ALA A 104 -18.55 -2.13 -9.39
N ALA A 105 -18.25 -2.43 -10.66
CA ALA A 105 -17.23 -1.72 -11.44
C ALA A 105 -17.54 -0.21 -11.53
N ASP A 106 -18.77 0.19 -11.90
CA ASP A 106 -19.15 1.61 -11.99
C ASP A 106 -18.89 2.38 -10.67
N GLN A 107 -19.13 1.73 -9.52
CA GLN A 107 -18.89 2.33 -8.20
C GLN A 107 -17.40 2.35 -7.84
N ALA A 108 -16.66 1.29 -8.16
CA ALA A 108 -15.20 1.22 -7.97
C ALA A 108 -14.45 2.21 -8.87
N THR A 109 -14.68 2.23 -10.19
CA THR A 109 -14.07 3.22 -11.10
C THR A 109 -14.36 4.64 -10.62
N ARG A 110 -15.62 4.93 -10.25
CA ARG A 110 -16.01 6.26 -9.71
C ARG A 110 -15.27 6.64 -8.43
N PHE A 111 -15.08 5.68 -7.52
CA PHE A 111 -14.32 5.89 -6.28
C PHE A 111 -12.85 6.17 -6.58
N LEU A 112 -12.24 5.39 -7.47
CA LEU A 112 -10.85 5.52 -7.88
C LEU A 112 -10.60 6.83 -8.65
N ASP A 113 -11.55 7.29 -9.48
CA ASP A 113 -11.54 8.60 -10.14
C ASP A 113 -11.62 9.79 -9.15
N THR A 114 -12.13 9.56 -7.92
CA THR A 114 -12.26 10.60 -6.89
C THR A 114 -11.00 10.74 -6.03
N VAL A 115 -10.12 9.74 -6.02
CA VAL A 115 -9.04 9.63 -5.02
C VAL A 115 -7.68 9.40 -5.69
N SER A 116 -6.70 10.23 -5.36
CA SER A 116 -5.31 10.04 -5.82
C SER A 116 -4.59 8.97 -4.99
N PHE A 117 -4.92 7.70 -5.22
CA PHE A 117 -4.24 6.58 -4.57
C PHE A 117 -2.78 6.44 -5.03
N SER A 118 -1.90 6.11 -4.09
CA SER A 118 -0.48 5.86 -4.32
C SER A 118 0.06 4.78 -3.37
N ALA A 119 1.31 4.36 -3.55
CA ALA A 119 2.04 3.46 -2.65
C ALA A 119 3.22 4.18 -1.96
N ASP A 120 2.99 5.44 -1.58
CA ASP A 120 4.01 6.39 -1.08
C ASP A 120 4.43 6.20 0.39
N GLY A 121 3.87 5.20 1.08
CA GLY A 121 4.07 4.99 2.52
C GLY A 121 3.16 5.84 3.42
N ASN A 122 2.36 6.75 2.84
CA ASN A 122 1.37 7.57 3.54
C ASN A 122 -0.06 7.32 3.05
N THR A 123 -0.23 6.51 1.99
CA THR A 123 -1.51 6.17 1.37
C THR A 123 -1.79 4.67 1.50
N LEU A 124 -2.77 4.33 2.32
CA LEU A 124 -3.26 2.97 2.52
C LEU A 124 -4.05 2.46 1.30
N PRO A 125 -4.28 1.14 1.16
CA PRO A 125 -5.11 0.61 0.08
C PRO A 125 -6.55 1.18 0.12
N PRO A 126 -7.25 1.27 -1.02
CA PRO A 126 -8.63 1.74 -1.07
C PRO A 126 -9.57 0.89 -0.18
N VAL A 127 -10.49 1.52 0.53
CA VAL A 127 -11.47 0.82 1.37
C VAL A 127 -12.82 0.67 0.64
N LEU A 128 -13.31 -0.55 0.56
CA LEU A 128 -14.72 -0.86 0.31
C LEU A 128 -15.45 -0.92 1.66
N ASP A 129 -16.33 0.05 1.92
CA ASP A 129 -17.26 0.01 3.05
C ASP A 129 -18.52 -0.77 2.64
N MET A 130 -18.75 -1.89 3.31
CA MET A 130 -19.78 -2.87 3.00
C MET A 130 -20.59 -3.20 4.26
N GLU A 131 -21.58 -2.34 4.54
CA GLU A 131 -22.46 -2.44 5.70
C GLU A 131 -23.97 -2.39 5.36
N ALA A 132 -24.80 -2.45 6.40
CA ALA A 132 -26.26 -2.59 6.26
C ALA A 132 -26.89 -1.37 5.58
N ASN A 133 -27.73 -1.61 4.58
CA ASN A 133 -28.40 -0.55 3.83
C ASN A 133 -29.24 0.38 4.74
N PRO A 134 -28.88 1.67 4.90
CA PRO A 134 -29.61 2.58 5.77
C PRO A 134 -31.02 2.92 5.26
N ASP A 135 -31.26 2.73 3.96
CA ASP A 135 -32.48 3.14 3.26
C ASP A 135 -33.43 1.98 2.90
N GLY A 136 -33.17 0.74 3.37
CA GLY A 136 -33.96 -0.41 2.92
C GLY A 136 -33.68 -1.74 3.61
N ALA A 137 -33.75 -2.83 2.84
CA ALA A 137 -33.44 -4.17 3.33
C ALA A 137 -31.93 -4.31 3.58
N THR A 138 -31.54 -4.92 4.72
CA THR A 138 -30.16 -5.04 5.22
C THR A 138 -29.14 -5.31 4.12
N CYS A 139 -29.38 -6.37 3.33
CA CYS A 139 -28.48 -6.84 2.27
C CYS A 139 -28.81 -6.25 0.87
N TYR A 140 -29.33 -5.03 0.82
CA TYR A 140 -29.70 -4.31 -0.43
C TYR A 140 -30.72 -5.03 -1.34
N GLY A 141 -31.40 -6.06 -0.83
CA GLY A 141 -32.29 -6.92 -1.61
C GLY A 141 -31.59 -8.05 -2.38
N LEU A 142 -30.27 -8.21 -2.21
CA LEU A 142 -29.47 -9.27 -2.80
C LEU A 142 -29.47 -10.54 -1.95
N SER A 143 -29.23 -11.68 -2.58
CA SER A 143 -28.82 -12.93 -1.91
C SER A 143 -27.33 -12.91 -1.55
N ALA A 144 -26.93 -13.82 -0.66
CA ALA A 144 -25.54 -13.98 -0.21
C ALA A 144 -24.53 -14.20 -1.36
N SER A 145 -24.93 -14.95 -2.39
CA SER A 145 -24.12 -15.15 -3.60
C SER A 145 -24.02 -13.87 -4.44
N GLU A 146 -25.13 -13.16 -4.65
CA GLU A 146 -25.11 -11.90 -5.43
C GLU A 146 -24.30 -10.80 -4.73
N MET A 147 -24.32 -10.76 -3.39
CA MET A 147 -23.46 -9.87 -2.60
C MET A 147 -21.98 -10.24 -2.75
N THR A 148 -21.65 -11.53 -2.68
CA THR A 148 -20.28 -12.03 -2.85
C THR A 148 -19.76 -11.73 -4.28
N ASP A 149 -20.57 -11.95 -5.30
CA ASP A 149 -20.23 -11.63 -6.70
C ASP A 149 -20.00 -10.11 -6.88
N TRP A 150 -20.82 -9.27 -6.23
CA TRP A 150 -20.68 -7.82 -6.28
C TRP A 150 -19.39 -7.33 -5.59
N ILE A 151 -19.09 -7.83 -4.38
CA ILE A 151 -17.86 -7.52 -3.64
C ILE A 151 -16.64 -7.95 -4.47
N THR A 152 -16.68 -9.15 -5.07
CA THR A 152 -15.61 -9.67 -5.95
C THR A 152 -15.35 -8.72 -7.12
N ALA A 153 -16.40 -8.26 -7.80
CA ALA A 153 -16.26 -7.36 -8.94
C ALA A 153 -15.75 -5.96 -8.54
N PHE A 154 -16.13 -5.43 -7.37
CA PHE A 154 -15.60 -4.16 -6.86
C PHE A 154 -14.10 -4.27 -6.55
N LEU A 155 -13.70 -5.32 -5.82
CA LEU A 155 -12.31 -5.52 -5.41
C LEU A 155 -11.40 -5.90 -6.59
N ALA A 156 -11.94 -6.53 -7.63
CA ALA A 156 -11.23 -6.77 -8.88
C ALA A 156 -10.86 -5.45 -9.58
N GLU A 157 -11.79 -4.51 -9.74
CA GLU A 157 -11.52 -3.18 -10.32
C GLU A 157 -10.50 -2.39 -9.48
N VAL A 158 -10.61 -2.44 -8.15
CA VAL A 158 -9.62 -1.85 -7.23
C VAL A 158 -8.23 -2.47 -7.42
N LYS A 159 -8.15 -3.79 -7.51
CA LYS A 159 -6.89 -4.53 -7.69
C LYS A 159 -6.27 -4.28 -9.07
N GLU A 160 -7.08 -4.19 -10.11
CA GLU A 160 -6.65 -3.87 -11.48
C GLU A 160 -6.11 -2.44 -11.58
N THR A 161 -6.81 -1.47 -10.98
CA THR A 161 -6.45 -0.05 -11.07
C THR A 161 -5.27 0.33 -10.18
N THR A 162 -5.15 -0.26 -8.99
CA THR A 162 -4.17 0.17 -7.97
C THR A 162 -3.05 -0.83 -7.72
N GLU A 163 -3.15 -2.06 -8.23
CA GLU A 163 -2.31 -3.22 -7.87
C GLU A 163 -2.42 -3.67 -6.39
N ARG A 164 -3.22 -2.97 -5.57
CA ARG A 164 -3.43 -3.23 -4.13
C ARG A 164 -4.69 -4.06 -3.89
N ASP A 165 -4.63 -4.94 -2.90
CA ASP A 165 -5.83 -5.61 -2.39
C ASP A 165 -6.61 -4.61 -1.53
N GLY A 166 -7.83 -4.28 -1.96
CA GLY A 166 -8.69 -3.34 -1.25
C GLY A 166 -9.01 -3.81 0.16
N ILE A 167 -9.04 -2.87 1.11
CA ILE A 167 -9.50 -3.11 2.48
C ILE A 167 -11.02 -3.31 2.43
N ILE A 168 -11.53 -4.33 3.12
CA ILE A 168 -12.98 -4.50 3.32
C ILE A 168 -13.32 -4.00 4.71
N TYR A 169 -14.13 -2.93 4.80
CA TYR A 169 -14.81 -2.55 6.04
C TYR A 169 -16.16 -3.25 6.14
N THR A 170 -16.46 -3.85 7.30
CA THR A 170 -17.77 -4.46 7.57
C THR A 170 -17.98 -4.73 9.07
N SER A 171 -19.23 -5.04 9.45
CA SER A 171 -19.58 -5.53 10.79
C SER A 171 -19.79 -7.06 10.80
N PRO A 172 -19.56 -7.75 11.94
CA PRO A 172 -19.74 -9.19 12.03
C PRO A 172 -21.17 -9.67 11.73
N GLY A 173 -22.17 -8.83 12.04
CA GLY A 173 -23.58 -9.11 11.78
C GLY A 173 -23.90 -9.04 10.29
N PHE A 174 -23.51 -7.94 9.63
CA PHE A 174 -23.72 -7.77 8.19
C PHE A 174 -23.05 -8.90 7.41
N TRP A 175 -21.77 -9.21 7.68
CA TRP A 175 -21.04 -10.20 6.89
C TRP A 175 -21.70 -11.58 6.94
N LYS A 176 -22.09 -12.03 8.14
CA LYS A 176 -22.75 -13.33 8.34
C LYS A 176 -24.13 -13.40 7.68
N GLU A 177 -24.93 -12.33 7.76
CA GLU A 177 -26.26 -12.28 7.15
C GLU A 177 -26.19 -12.15 5.63
N CYS A 178 -25.37 -11.23 5.13
CA CYS A 178 -25.41 -10.74 3.75
C CYS A 178 -24.38 -11.38 2.81
N THR A 179 -23.34 -12.05 3.29
CA THR A 179 -22.45 -12.89 2.45
C THR A 179 -22.56 -14.38 2.76
N GLY A 180 -23.27 -14.75 3.83
CA GLY A 180 -23.31 -16.13 4.33
C GLY A 180 -22.04 -16.53 5.08
N ASP A 181 -21.30 -15.56 5.62
CA ASP A 181 -19.98 -15.74 6.26
C ASP A 181 -18.90 -16.24 5.27
N SER A 182 -18.94 -15.70 4.04
CA SER A 182 -18.07 -16.10 2.92
C SER A 182 -16.58 -15.95 3.26
N ASP A 183 -15.79 -16.99 2.94
CA ASP A 183 -14.33 -17.05 3.10
C ASP A 183 -13.54 -16.62 1.85
N ALA A 184 -14.22 -16.26 0.77
CA ALA A 184 -13.63 -15.90 -0.53
C ALA A 184 -12.68 -14.68 -0.51
N PHE A 185 -12.68 -13.91 0.59
CA PHE A 185 -11.93 -12.66 0.74
C PHE A 185 -10.93 -12.69 1.90
N ALA A 186 -10.62 -13.87 2.47
CA ALA A 186 -9.74 -13.99 3.62
C ALA A 186 -8.31 -13.42 3.41
N ASP A 187 -7.88 -13.28 2.16
CA ASP A 187 -6.60 -12.66 1.77
C ASP A 187 -6.66 -11.11 1.70
N ASN A 188 -7.85 -10.50 1.62
CA ASN A 188 -8.01 -9.04 1.67
C ASN A 188 -7.76 -8.50 3.09
N PRO A 189 -7.25 -7.27 3.25
CA PRO A 189 -7.19 -6.65 4.57
C PRO A 189 -8.59 -6.38 5.14
N LEU A 190 -8.92 -6.97 6.29
CA LEU A 190 -10.18 -6.70 7.00
C LEU A 190 -10.08 -5.46 7.91
N TRP A 191 -11.02 -4.53 7.80
CA TRP A 191 -11.32 -3.51 8.79
C TRP A 191 -12.67 -3.87 9.44
N ILE A 192 -12.67 -4.24 10.72
CA ILE A 192 -13.87 -4.75 11.39
C ILE A 192 -14.49 -3.73 12.34
N ALA A 193 -15.78 -3.47 12.20
CA ALA A 193 -16.57 -2.72 13.17
C ALA A 193 -17.21 -3.67 14.19
N ASP A 194 -16.65 -3.72 15.40
CA ASP A 194 -17.14 -4.58 16.50
C ASP A 194 -16.95 -3.83 17.82
N TRP A 195 -17.97 -3.08 18.24
CA TRP A 195 -17.86 -2.11 19.33
C TRP A 195 -18.18 -2.71 20.71
N GLY A 196 -17.53 -2.20 21.75
CA GLY A 196 -17.84 -2.58 23.14
C GLY A 196 -17.41 -4.01 23.53
N VAL A 197 -16.53 -4.64 22.75
CA VAL A 197 -15.95 -5.96 23.02
C VAL A 197 -14.46 -5.87 23.35
N ASP A 198 -13.95 -6.81 24.16
CA ASP A 198 -12.50 -6.88 24.50
C ASP A 198 -11.63 -7.35 23.31
N LYS A 199 -12.23 -8.02 22.32
CA LYS A 199 -11.59 -8.51 21.10
C LYS A 199 -12.64 -8.63 19.99
N PRO A 200 -12.34 -8.23 18.73
CA PRO A 200 -13.22 -8.45 17.59
C PRO A 200 -13.57 -9.92 17.33
N SER A 201 -14.77 -10.11 16.82
CA SER A 201 -15.29 -11.37 16.30
C SER A 201 -14.48 -11.87 15.10
N THR A 202 -14.33 -13.19 14.98
CA THR A 202 -13.86 -13.83 13.74
C THR A 202 -15.05 -14.03 12.77
N ILE A 203 -14.83 -13.71 11.50
CA ILE A 203 -15.77 -13.81 10.37
C ILE A 203 -15.01 -14.23 9.11
N GLY A 204 -15.72 -14.71 8.09
CA GLY A 204 -15.27 -14.74 6.69
C GLY A 204 -13.89 -15.36 6.41
N GLY A 205 -13.49 -16.39 7.15
CA GLY A 205 -12.19 -17.06 6.96
C GLY A 205 -10.95 -16.27 7.39
N TRP A 206 -11.06 -15.00 7.80
CA TRP A 206 -9.91 -14.20 8.24
C TRP A 206 -9.27 -14.73 9.53
N ASP A 207 -7.97 -15.04 9.47
CA ASP A 207 -7.16 -15.39 10.65
C ASP A 207 -7.06 -14.22 11.65
N ALA A 208 -7.00 -12.99 11.15
CA ALA A 208 -6.95 -11.76 11.95
C ALA A 208 -7.47 -10.55 11.17
N HIS A 209 -8.00 -9.55 11.89
CA HIS A 209 -8.28 -8.24 11.32
C HIS A 209 -6.98 -7.45 11.04
N THR A 210 -7.06 -6.48 10.14
CA THR A 210 -6.00 -5.49 9.89
C THR A 210 -6.29 -4.19 10.63
N PHE A 211 -7.54 -3.74 10.61
CA PHE A 211 -8.02 -2.61 11.40
C PHE A 211 -9.23 -3.02 12.23
N TRP A 212 -9.43 -2.37 13.37
CA TRP A 212 -10.60 -2.54 14.24
C TRP A 212 -11.15 -1.17 14.61
N GLN A 213 -12.36 -0.86 14.14
CA GLN A 213 -13.16 0.24 14.66
C GLN A 213 -13.83 -0.26 15.95
N TYR A 214 -13.45 0.33 17.08
CA TYR A 214 -13.79 -0.19 18.41
C TYR A 214 -14.86 0.63 19.14
N SER A 215 -15.19 1.81 18.62
CA SER A 215 -16.26 2.68 19.09
C SER A 215 -16.63 3.73 18.03
N ASP A 216 -17.92 4.03 17.96
CA ASP A 216 -18.60 5.10 17.21
C ASP A 216 -18.68 6.44 17.98
N SER A 217 -18.16 6.44 19.21
CA SER A 217 -18.40 7.45 20.24
C SER A 217 -17.09 7.80 20.96
N GLY A 218 -16.00 7.77 20.19
CA GLY A 218 -14.70 8.28 20.61
C GLY A 218 -14.68 9.80 20.73
N SER A 219 -13.67 10.30 21.43
CA SER A 219 -13.38 11.73 21.53
C SER A 219 -11.88 11.89 21.28
N VAL A 220 -11.55 12.66 20.24
CA VAL A 220 -10.19 12.93 19.77
C VAL A 220 -10.05 14.44 19.60
N ASP A 221 -8.98 15.02 20.11
CA ASP A 221 -8.74 16.46 19.98
C ASP A 221 -8.67 16.85 18.49
N GLY A 222 -9.39 17.90 18.11
CA GLY A 222 -9.52 18.36 16.71
C GLY A 222 -10.78 17.91 15.97
N VAL A 223 -11.56 16.95 16.51
CA VAL A 223 -12.89 16.60 15.98
C VAL A 223 -13.98 17.15 16.90
N THR A 224 -15.04 17.72 16.33
CA THR A 224 -16.17 18.26 17.11
C THR A 224 -17.26 17.22 17.31
N GLY A 225 -17.41 16.73 18.53
CA GLY A 225 -18.42 15.74 18.90
C GLY A 225 -17.85 14.32 18.93
N ASP A 226 -18.72 13.35 18.71
CA ASP A 226 -18.36 11.94 18.64
C ASP A 226 -17.60 11.64 17.32
N VAL A 227 -16.63 10.73 17.38
CA VAL A 227 -15.87 10.26 16.22
C VAL A 227 -15.58 8.76 16.30
N ASP A 228 -15.64 8.10 15.15
CA ASP A 228 -15.28 6.69 15.00
C ASP A 228 -13.77 6.51 15.21
N VAL A 229 -13.41 5.60 16.13
CA VAL A 229 -12.02 5.38 16.57
C VAL A 229 -11.53 3.97 16.30
N ASN A 230 -10.30 3.91 15.82
CA ASN A 230 -9.71 2.74 15.19
C ASN A 230 -8.37 2.33 15.82
N ARG A 231 -8.03 1.07 15.61
CA ARG A 231 -6.69 0.52 15.85
C ARG A 231 -6.25 -0.27 14.63
N PHE A 232 -5.01 -0.07 14.22
CA PHE A 232 -4.31 -1.00 13.35
C PHE A 232 -3.75 -2.15 14.21
N ASN A 233 -3.87 -3.38 13.72
CA ASN A 233 -3.35 -4.58 14.37
C ASN A 233 -1.85 -4.73 14.05
N GLY A 234 -1.05 -3.83 14.63
CA GLY A 234 0.39 -3.72 14.41
C GLY A 234 0.93 -2.34 14.78
N THR A 235 2.23 -2.17 14.52
CA THR A 235 3.00 -0.96 14.81
C THR A 235 2.84 0.12 13.74
N VAL A 236 3.21 1.36 14.05
CA VAL A 236 3.24 2.48 13.08
C VAL A 236 4.16 2.20 11.89
N ASP A 237 5.25 1.46 12.06
CA ASP A 237 6.16 1.14 10.95
C ASP A 237 5.60 0.01 10.06
N GLU A 238 4.86 -0.96 10.63
CA GLU A 238 4.09 -1.94 9.85
C GLU A 238 2.90 -1.29 9.11
N LEU A 239 2.30 -0.25 9.69
CA LEU A 239 1.27 0.56 9.04
C LEU A 239 1.82 1.32 7.83
N LYS A 240 3.01 1.93 7.95
CA LYS A 240 3.74 2.54 6.83
C LYS A 240 4.11 1.52 5.77
N ALA A 241 4.55 0.31 6.16
CA ALA A 241 4.85 -0.76 5.21
C ALA A 241 3.61 -1.19 4.42
N LEU A 242 2.45 -1.31 5.08
CA LEU A 242 1.17 -1.57 4.41
C LEU A 242 0.79 -0.43 3.44
N ALA A 243 0.99 0.83 3.83
CA ALA A 243 0.79 1.99 2.97
C ALA A 243 1.77 2.04 1.78
N ALA A 244 3.01 1.60 1.96
CA ALA A 244 4.03 1.47 0.91
C ALA A 244 3.80 0.27 -0.03
N GLY A 245 2.66 -0.42 0.07
CA GLY A 245 2.32 -1.56 -0.80
C GLY A 245 3.03 -2.87 -0.47
N SER A 246 3.72 -2.96 0.68
CA SER A 246 4.22 -4.26 1.15
C SER A 246 3.05 -5.14 1.59
N ALA A 247 2.89 -6.29 0.94
CA ALA A 247 1.86 -7.25 1.32
C ALA A 247 2.05 -7.72 2.77
N ARG A 248 0.95 -7.84 3.52
CA ARG A 248 0.97 -8.26 4.92
C ARG A 248 1.29 -9.76 4.99
N GLY A 249 2.56 -10.11 5.09
CA GLY A 249 2.97 -11.46 5.45
C GLY A 249 2.34 -11.85 6.79
N ALA A 250 1.63 -12.98 6.82
CA ALA A 250 0.88 -13.41 8.00
C ALA A 250 1.74 -13.41 9.27
N ALA A 251 1.25 -12.76 10.33
CA ALA A 251 1.99 -12.53 11.57
C ALA A 251 2.33 -13.87 12.25
N GLY A 252 3.61 -14.29 12.20
CA GLY A 252 3.95 -15.62 12.73
C GLY A 252 5.39 -16.13 12.63
N ALA A 253 6.41 -15.29 12.42
CA ALA A 253 7.81 -15.73 12.54
C ALA A 253 8.74 -14.59 12.96
N ALA A 254 9.77 -14.91 13.76
CA ALA A 254 10.77 -13.93 14.18
C ALA A 254 11.58 -13.40 12.99
N ALA A 255 11.81 -12.09 12.98
CA ALA A 255 12.55 -11.40 11.93
C ALA A 255 14.00 -11.91 11.76
N PRO A 256 14.49 -12.05 10.52
CA PRO A 256 15.86 -11.74 10.16
C PRO A 256 16.00 -10.25 9.81
N ALA A 257 17.24 -9.75 9.83
CA ALA A 257 17.55 -8.33 9.76
C ALA A 257 17.48 -7.71 8.35
N SER A 258 17.21 -6.39 8.34
CA SER A 258 17.63 -5.39 7.34
C SER A 258 17.18 -5.53 5.89
N ALA A 259 16.75 -4.40 5.31
CA ALA A 259 16.41 -4.24 3.90
C ALA A 259 17.44 -4.86 2.95
N GLU A 260 16.96 -5.64 1.97
CA GLU A 260 17.75 -6.03 0.81
C GLU A 260 17.46 -5.05 -0.33
N THR A 261 18.50 -4.37 -0.77
CA THR A 261 18.55 -3.48 -1.92
C THR A 261 18.31 -4.27 -3.22
N SER A 262 17.53 -3.70 -4.15
CA SER A 262 17.74 -3.98 -5.57
C SER A 262 19.22 -3.75 -5.88
N ALA A 263 19.89 -4.74 -6.48
CA ALA A 263 21.34 -4.68 -6.65
C ALA A 263 21.69 -3.66 -7.75
N ALA A 264 22.29 -2.53 -7.34
CA ALA A 264 22.60 -1.40 -8.21
C ALA A 264 23.28 -1.80 -9.54
N ILE A 265 22.86 -1.14 -10.62
CA ILE A 265 23.05 -1.59 -12.00
C ILE A 265 24.05 -0.70 -12.78
N THR A 266 24.70 -1.24 -13.80
CA THR A 266 25.51 -0.43 -14.73
C THR A 266 24.72 -0.02 -15.97
N ARG A 267 25.10 1.08 -16.60
CA ARG A 267 24.50 1.53 -17.86
C ARG A 267 24.65 0.57 -19.01
N ASP A 268 25.71 -0.23 -19.05
CA ASP A 268 25.84 -1.29 -20.05
C ASP A 268 24.84 -2.43 -19.78
N GLU A 269 24.68 -2.85 -18.53
CA GLU A 269 23.67 -3.86 -18.15
C GLU A 269 22.23 -3.38 -18.47
N VAL A 270 21.90 -2.10 -18.24
CA VAL A 270 20.59 -1.53 -18.66
C VAL A 270 20.35 -1.68 -20.17
N ILE A 271 21.36 -1.39 -20.99
CA ILE A 271 21.25 -1.49 -22.45
C ILE A 271 21.28 -2.95 -22.94
N GLU A 272 22.02 -3.84 -22.29
CA GLU A 272 21.98 -5.28 -22.56
C GLU A 272 20.61 -5.89 -22.22
N ARG A 273 19.98 -5.44 -21.12
CA ARG A 273 18.61 -5.84 -20.76
C ARG A 273 17.56 -5.27 -21.69
N ALA A 274 17.67 -4.01 -22.11
CA ALA A 274 16.76 -3.45 -23.13
C ALA A 274 16.82 -4.25 -24.45
N LYS A 275 18.00 -4.73 -24.85
CA LYS A 275 18.16 -5.54 -26.08
C LYS A 275 17.44 -6.88 -26.05
N THR A 276 17.12 -7.47 -24.90
CA THR A 276 16.49 -8.81 -24.89
C THR A 276 15.16 -8.82 -25.63
N TRP A 277 14.35 -7.77 -25.49
CA TRP A 277 13.10 -7.60 -26.24
C TRP A 277 13.29 -6.87 -27.57
N SER A 278 14.38 -6.12 -27.78
CA SER A 278 14.59 -5.42 -29.05
C SER A 278 15.24 -6.29 -30.14
N ASP A 279 15.99 -7.33 -29.75
CA ASP A 279 16.60 -8.28 -30.68
C ASP A 279 15.63 -9.44 -31.03
N ASP A 280 14.62 -9.69 -30.17
CA ASP A 280 13.46 -10.57 -30.41
C ASP A 280 12.15 -9.82 -30.04
N PRO A 281 11.55 -9.05 -30.97
CA PRO A 281 10.48 -8.08 -30.69
C PRO A 281 9.28 -8.62 -29.91
N VAL A 282 9.04 -8.05 -28.73
CA VAL A 282 7.93 -8.44 -27.85
C VAL A 282 6.67 -7.63 -28.18
N PRO A 283 5.52 -8.27 -28.45
CA PRO A 283 4.27 -7.58 -28.76
C PRO A 283 3.81 -6.63 -27.65
N TYR A 284 3.34 -5.44 -28.04
CA TYR A 284 2.82 -4.44 -27.12
C TYR A 284 1.51 -4.89 -26.46
N SER A 285 1.44 -4.84 -25.14
CA SER A 285 0.19 -5.01 -24.38
C SER A 285 0.31 -4.37 -23.00
N MET A 286 -0.78 -3.75 -22.55
CA MET A 286 -0.93 -3.30 -21.15
C MET A 286 -1.27 -4.45 -20.20
N GLU A 287 -1.72 -5.60 -20.72
CA GLU A 287 -2.26 -6.73 -19.95
C GLU A 287 -1.28 -7.91 -19.86
N ASN A 288 -0.43 -8.10 -20.88
CA ASN A 288 0.47 -9.26 -20.95
C ASN A 288 1.79 -9.00 -20.25
N TYR A 289 2.40 -10.08 -19.76
CA TYR A 289 3.71 -10.08 -19.12
C TYR A 289 4.69 -10.99 -19.85
N GLN A 290 5.96 -10.57 -19.91
CA GLN A 290 7.09 -11.38 -20.34
C GLN A 290 8.26 -11.12 -19.39
N ASP A 291 9.07 -12.15 -19.08
CA ASP A 291 10.22 -12.08 -18.16
C ASP A 291 9.93 -11.49 -16.75
N GLY A 292 8.66 -11.42 -16.35
CA GLY A 292 8.20 -10.82 -15.09
C GLY A 292 7.65 -9.38 -15.21
N TYR A 293 7.69 -8.77 -16.39
CA TYR A 293 7.33 -7.36 -16.62
C TYR A 293 6.20 -7.20 -17.64
N ARG A 294 5.34 -6.19 -17.50
CA ARG A 294 4.30 -5.86 -18.49
C ARG A 294 4.93 -5.56 -19.84
N THR A 295 4.31 -5.98 -20.93
CA THR A 295 4.79 -5.70 -22.30
C THR A 295 4.37 -4.31 -22.80
N ASP A 296 4.35 -3.32 -21.90
CA ASP A 296 4.09 -1.90 -22.13
C ASP A 296 5.35 -1.04 -22.01
N CYS A 297 5.24 0.27 -22.27
CA CYS A 297 6.36 1.21 -22.21
C CYS A 297 7.09 1.25 -20.85
N SER A 298 6.35 1.17 -19.74
CA SER A 298 6.86 1.25 -18.37
C SER A 298 7.35 -0.08 -17.81
N GLY A 299 6.70 -1.19 -18.15
CA GLY A 299 7.19 -2.53 -17.87
C GLY A 299 8.50 -2.81 -18.60
N TYR A 300 8.67 -2.33 -19.83
CA TYR A 300 9.94 -2.42 -20.56
C TYR A 300 11.08 -1.61 -19.94
N VAL A 301 10.80 -0.42 -19.38
CA VAL A 301 11.77 0.32 -18.56
C VAL A 301 12.12 -0.47 -17.30
N SER A 302 11.12 -1.05 -16.63
CA SER A 302 11.31 -1.85 -15.41
C SER A 302 12.17 -3.10 -15.66
N LEU A 303 11.96 -3.77 -16.80
CA LEU A 303 12.84 -4.82 -17.32
C LEU A 303 14.26 -4.28 -17.47
N ALA A 304 14.47 -3.19 -18.21
CA ALA A 304 15.79 -2.66 -18.50
C ALA A 304 16.55 -2.26 -17.22
N TRP A 305 15.87 -1.65 -16.25
CA TRP A 305 16.44 -1.27 -14.95
C TRP A 305 16.55 -2.40 -13.94
N LYS A 306 16.07 -3.62 -14.26
CA LYS A 306 16.17 -4.81 -13.39
C LYS A 306 15.44 -4.61 -12.05
N LEU A 307 14.30 -3.95 -12.09
CA LEU A 307 13.45 -3.78 -10.93
C LEU A 307 12.83 -5.13 -10.54
N ASP A 308 12.53 -5.34 -9.26
CA ASP A 308 11.87 -6.56 -8.78
C ASP A 308 10.35 -6.58 -9.11
N SER A 309 9.81 -5.47 -9.60
CA SER A 309 8.41 -5.31 -10.01
C SER A 309 8.28 -4.53 -11.34
N SER A 310 7.09 -4.59 -11.95
CA SER A 310 6.77 -3.88 -13.18
C SER A 310 6.13 -2.52 -12.88
N LEU A 311 6.92 -1.47 -12.75
CA LEU A 311 6.42 -0.12 -12.48
C LEU A 311 5.62 0.47 -13.65
N SER A 312 4.88 1.54 -13.37
CA SER A 312 4.10 2.31 -14.34
C SER A 312 4.77 3.65 -14.63
N THR A 313 4.36 4.36 -15.67
CA THR A 313 4.72 5.77 -15.91
C THR A 313 4.41 6.69 -14.73
N VAL A 314 3.45 6.33 -13.86
CA VAL A 314 3.14 7.08 -12.63
C VAL A 314 4.20 6.86 -11.56
N THR A 315 4.74 5.64 -11.43
CA THR A 315 5.63 5.21 -10.33
C THR A 315 7.11 5.10 -10.71
N LEU A 316 7.47 5.20 -11.99
CA LEU A 316 8.88 5.32 -12.41
C LEU A 316 9.64 6.50 -11.74
N PRO A 317 9.01 7.66 -11.42
CA PRO A 317 9.66 8.71 -10.62
C PRO A 317 10.03 8.32 -9.19
N ASP A 318 9.40 7.30 -8.61
CA ASP A 318 9.65 6.87 -7.21
C ASP A 318 11.04 6.24 -7.04
N VAL A 319 11.64 5.81 -8.16
CA VAL A 319 12.99 5.25 -8.26
C VAL A 319 13.91 6.05 -9.20
N SER A 320 13.47 7.21 -9.68
CA SER A 320 14.24 8.01 -10.65
C SER A 320 14.05 9.52 -10.56
N HIS A 321 15.16 10.24 -10.39
CA HIS A 321 15.15 11.70 -10.38
C HIS A 321 15.17 12.33 -11.79
N PRO A 322 14.53 13.50 -12.00
CA PRO A 322 14.64 14.26 -13.24
C PRO A 322 16.05 14.80 -13.45
N ILE A 323 16.52 14.81 -14.70
CA ILE A 323 17.84 15.32 -15.11
C ILE A 323 17.72 16.31 -16.29
N LYS A 324 18.76 17.12 -16.50
CA LYS A 324 18.79 18.05 -17.65
C LYS A 324 19.10 17.29 -18.94
N LYS A 325 18.59 17.78 -20.08
CA LYS A 325 18.97 17.32 -21.44
C LYS A 325 20.49 17.19 -21.64
N SER A 326 21.28 18.09 -21.03
CA SER A 326 22.75 18.07 -21.10
C SER A 326 23.40 16.89 -20.38
N GLU A 327 22.70 16.29 -19.41
CA GLU A 327 23.18 15.25 -18.49
C GLU A 327 22.81 13.84 -18.97
N LEU A 328 21.95 13.71 -20.00
CA LEU A 328 21.54 12.45 -20.64
C LEU A 328 22.73 11.56 -21.06
N LYS A 329 22.71 10.33 -20.57
CA LYS A 329 23.61 9.20 -20.83
C LYS A 329 22.78 7.96 -21.18
N LYS A 330 23.41 6.94 -21.78
CA LYS A 330 22.75 5.65 -22.09
C LYS A 330 22.07 5.03 -20.85
N GLY A 331 20.87 4.51 -21.00
CA GLY A 331 20.09 3.89 -19.90
C GLY A 331 19.28 4.86 -19.03
N ASP A 332 19.45 6.18 -19.20
CA ASP A 332 18.46 7.16 -18.73
C ASP A 332 17.17 7.03 -19.56
N ILE A 333 16.05 7.54 -19.07
CA ILE A 333 14.76 7.53 -19.78
C ILE A 333 14.30 8.94 -20.16
N ILE A 334 13.37 9.02 -21.11
CA ILE A 334 12.66 10.25 -21.49
C ILE A 334 11.18 9.89 -21.62
N GLY A 335 10.32 10.55 -20.85
CA GLY A 335 8.88 10.23 -20.80
C GLY A 335 8.04 11.35 -20.21
N ASN A 336 6.72 11.23 -20.31
CA ASN A 336 5.82 11.96 -19.42
C ASN A 336 5.43 11.05 -18.25
N LEU A 337 5.88 11.42 -17.05
CA LEU A 337 5.84 10.56 -15.86
C LEU A 337 5.11 11.24 -14.69
N GLY A 338 4.70 10.46 -13.70
CA GLY A 338 4.07 10.94 -12.47
C GLY A 338 2.53 10.96 -12.52
N PRO A 339 1.87 11.71 -11.61
CA PRO A 339 0.42 11.74 -11.47
C PRO A 339 -0.31 12.04 -12.79
N GLY A 340 -1.37 11.28 -13.06
CA GLY A 340 -2.18 11.43 -14.28
C GLY A 340 -1.57 10.84 -15.57
N THR A 341 -0.41 10.18 -15.50
CA THR A 341 0.21 9.51 -16.65
C THR A 341 -0.07 8.01 -16.74
N GLY A 342 -1.06 7.49 -16.00
CA GLY A 342 -1.41 6.07 -16.01
C GLY A 342 -1.97 5.59 -17.36
N GLY A 343 -1.83 4.29 -17.62
CA GLY A 343 -2.36 3.64 -18.83
C GLY A 343 -1.94 4.35 -20.13
N ALA A 344 -2.92 4.67 -20.97
CA ALA A 344 -2.69 5.33 -22.27
C ALA A 344 -2.34 6.84 -22.19
N ALA A 345 -2.33 7.45 -20.99
CA ALA A 345 -1.97 8.86 -20.82
C ALA A 345 -0.45 9.09 -20.75
N GLY A 346 0.31 8.09 -20.29
CA GLY A 346 1.76 8.09 -20.22
C GLY A 346 2.41 7.40 -21.40
N HIS A 347 3.67 7.78 -21.67
CA HIS A 347 4.59 6.99 -22.48
C HIS A 347 6.04 7.34 -22.13
N VAL A 348 6.95 6.38 -22.31
CA VAL A 348 8.35 6.49 -21.90
C VAL A 348 9.26 5.68 -22.83
N VAL A 349 10.49 6.18 -23.06
CA VAL A 349 11.50 5.51 -23.86
C VAL A 349 12.86 5.50 -23.16
N ILE A 350 13.68 4.48 -23.42
CA ILE A 350 15.04 4.35 -22.88
C ILE A 350 16.02 4.98 -23.87
N PHE A 351 16.80 5.97 -23.43
CA PHE A 351 17.79 6.65 -24.24
C PHE A 351 19.05 5.80 -24.41
N GLU A 352 19.50 5.58 -25.65
CA GLU A 352 20.81 4.95 -25.92
C GLU A 352 21.89 6.01 -26.13
N LYS A 353 21.71 6.89 -27.12
CA LYS A 353 22.73 7.90 -27.53
C LYS A 353 22.13 8.99 -28.41
N TRP A 354 22.76 10.16 -28.43
CA TRP A 354 22.49 11.19 -29.43
C TRP A 354 22.83 10.67 -30.84
N ALA A 355 21.96 10.94 -31.81
CA ALA A 355 22.13 10.55 -33.20
C ALA A 355 22.75 11.65 -34.07
N ASN A 356 22.90 12.86 -33.55
CA ASN A 356 23.54 14.01 -34.17
C ASN A 356 24.22 14.93 -33.13
N ASP A 357 25.18 15.74 -33.57
CA ASP A 357 25.98 16.61 -32.69
C ASP A 357 25.15 17.74 -32.05
N ASP A 358 24.12 18.22 -32.75
CA ASP A 358 23.19 19.26 -32.29
C ASP A 358 22.24 18.78 -31.17
N LYS A 359 22.25 17.48 -30.85
CA LYS A 359 21.38 16.84 -29.86
C LYS A 359 19.89 17.09 -30.13
N THR A 360 19.47 17.00 -31.39
CA THR A 360 18.07 17.14 -31.82
C THR A 360 17.42 15.82 -32.19
N GLU A 361 18.21 14.76 -32.38
CA GLU A 361 17.74 13.38 -32.55
C GLU A 361 18.53 12.43 -31.66
N TYR A 362 17.90 11.33 -31.21
CA TYR A 362 18.53 10.28 -30.41
C TYR A 362 18.08 8.88 -30.82
N TRP A 363 18.91 7.88 -30.54
CA TRP A 363 18.54 6.47 -30.61
C TRP A 363 17.91 6.04 -29.29
N ALA A 364 16.79 5.32 -29.37
CA ALA A 364 16.00 4.91 -28.22
C ALA A 364 15.49 3.48 -28.37
N TYR A 365 15.39 2.78 -27.25
CA TYR A 365 14.63 1.56 -27.11
C TYR A 365 13.24 1.91 -26.59
N GLU A 366 12.20 1.35 -27.22
CA GLU A 366 10.82 1.76 -26.99
C GLU A 366 9.87 0.58 -27.18
N GLN A 367 9.01 0.37 -26.18
CA GLN A 367 7.89 -0.57 -26.26
C GLN A 367 6.64 0.23 -26.64
N THR A 368 6.15 0.05 -27.87
CA THR A 368 5.04 0.79 -28.49
C THR A 368 4.28 -0.15 -29.43
N PRO A 369 2.99 0.06 -29.73
CA PRO A 369 2.31 -0.75 -30.75
C PRO A 369 3.05 -0.73 -32.11
N PRO A 370 3.25 -1.88 -32.77
CA PRO A 370 2.78 -3.22 -32.38
C PRO A 370 3.72 -4.01 -31.45
N GLU A 371 5.00 -3.65 -31.34
CA GLU A 371 6.06 -4.46 -30.72
C GLU A 371 7.28 -3.59 -30.32
N THR A 372 8.24 -4.19 -29.60
CA THR A 372 9.50 -3.52 -29.22
C THR A 372 10.29 -3.03 -30.43
N VAL A 373 10.76 -1.78 -30.37
CA VAL A 373 11.58 -1.18 -31.42
C VAL A 373 12.80 -0.44 -30.87
N HIS A 374 13.95 -0.62 -31.53
CA HIS A 374 15.10 0.29 -31.42
C HIS A 374 15.07 1.24 -32.61
N ARG A 375 14.78 2.53 -32.35
CA ARG A 375 14.59 3.53 -33.42
C ARG A 375 15.19 4.88 -33.09
N LYS A 376 15.27 5.73 -34.12
CA LYS A 376 15.68 7.11 -33.98
C LYS A 376 14.46 8.01 -33.75
N LEU A 377 14.51 8.86 -32.74
CA LEU A 377 13.48 9.82 -32.34
C LEU A 377 14.02 11.25 -32.39
N ALA A 378 13.14 12.24 -32.58
CA ALA A 378 13.47 13.65 -32.35
C ALA A 378 13.40 14.00 -30.85
N TYR A 379 14.09 15.05 -30.44
CA TYR A 379 14.02 15.62 -29.08
C TYR A 379 13.41 17.04 -29.10
N PRO A 380 12.35 17.33 -28.31
CA PRO A 380 11.61 16.42 -27.43
C PRO A 380 10.86 15.35 -28.25
N TYR A 381 10.33 14.34 -27.57
CA TYR A 381 9.64 13.21 -28.20
C TYR A 381 8.54 13.71 -29.17
N PRO A 382 8.44 13.16 -30.41
CA PRO A 382 7.57 13.71 -31.44
C PRO A 382 6.11 13.89 -30.99
N GLY A 383 5.61 15.13 -31.01
CA GLY A 383 4.23 15.46 -30.68
C GLY A 383 3.90 15.51 -29.19
N LYS A 384 4.91 15.55 -28.30
CA LYS A 384 4.74 15.64 -26.85
C LYS A 384 5.69 16.68 -26.25
N ASP A 385 5.13 17.77 -25.73
CA ASP A 385 5.90 18.87 -25.13
C ASP A 385 6.27 18.64 -23.65
N ASN A 386 5.70 17.61 -23.01
CA ASN A 386 5.84 17.28 -21.60
C ASN A 386 6.74 16.05 -21.34
N PHE A 387 7.67 15.76 -22.25
CA PHE A 387 8.62 14.63 -22.11
C PHE A 387 9.92 15.11 -21.48
N GLU A 388 10.17 14.66 -20.25
CA GLU A 388 11.33 15.08 -19.45
C GLU A 388 12.33 13.92 -19.26
N PRO A 389 13.65 14.20 -19.23
CA PRO A 389 14.65 13.18 -18.94
C PRO A 389 14.67 12.79 -17.46
N HIS A 390 14.71 11.49 -17.16
CA HIS A 390 14.90 10.94 -15.81
C HIS A 390 16.04 9.91 -15.76
N ARG A 391 16.59 9.72 -14.56
CA ARG A 391 17.66 8.76 -14.28
C ARG A 391 17.31 7.87 -13.09
N PHE A 392 17.36 6.56 -13.28
CA PHE A 392 17.27 5.57 -12.22
C PHE A 392 18.35 5.78 -11.17
N ASP A 393 17.95 5.80 -9.90
CA ASP A 393 18.79 6.22 -8.78
C ASP A 393 19.95 5.24 -8.51
N ASP A 394 19.73 3.95 -8.77
CA ASP A 394 20.71 2.88 -8.55
C ASP A 394 21.65 2.62 -9.76
N ILE A 395 21.78 3.56 -10.70
CA ILE A 395 22.80 3.49 -11.76
C ILE A 395 24.18 3.90 -11.21
N GLN A 396 25.16 2.99 -11.31
CA GLN A 396 26.49 3.18 -10.71
C GLN A 396 27.48 4.09 -11.51
N ASP A 397 27.22 4.41 -12.79
CA ASP A 397 28.22 5.03 -13.71
C ASP A 397 27.79 6.26 -14.56
#